data_AF-A0A2Y9L011-F1
#
_entry.id   AF-A0A2Y9L011-F1
#
_cell.length_a   1.000
_cell.length_b   1.000
_cell.length_c   1.000
_cell.angle_alpha   90.00
_cell.angle_beta   90.00
_cell.angle_gamma   90.00
#
_symmetry.space_group_name_H-M   'P 1'
#
loop_
_entity.id
_entity.type
_entity.pdbx_description
1 polymer ?
#
loop_
_entity_poly.entity_id
_entity_poly.type
_entity_poly.pdbx_seq_one_letter_code
_entity_poly.pdbx_strand_id
1 'polypeptide(L)'
;MELCRSLALVTGSLGLVTILIALSTDFWFVAVGPTFSSHSGLWPEKSHSEVPAGFIRATQSLSILAALSGLVSVIFLILSYVPSRSVRGYGPLSSSIMAFAAAIFAVVAMVVYTSERWNQPRHPQIQTFFSWSFYLGWVSAVLCLCTGSLSLGAHCSGPQSGYETL
;
A
#
# COMPACT_ATOMS: atom_id res chain seq x y z
N MET A 1 13.74 18.29 12.00
CA MET A 1 12.54 17.61 12.54
C MET A 1 11.31 17.80 11.66
N GLU A 2 10.97 19.04 11.28
CA GLU A 2 9.77 19.33 10.48
C GLU A 2 9.83 18.81 9.04
N LEU A 3 11.02 18.83 8.42
CA LEU A 3 11.23 18.34 7.05
C LEU A 3 11.03 16.81 6.92
N CYS A 4 11.46 16.02 7.89
CA CYS A 4 11.21 14.56 7.88
C CYS A 4 9.72 14.25 8.03
N ARG A 5 9.01 15.02 8.87
CA ARG A 5 7.56 14.87 9.05
C ARG A 5 6.78 15.27 7.80
N SER A 6 7.20 16.33 7.10
CA SER A 6 6.51 16.76 5.88
C SER A 6 6.75 15.79 4.74
N LEU A 7 7.98 15.31 4.58
CA LEU A 7 8.29 14.24 3.63
C LEU A 7 7.51 12.97 3.94
N ALA A 8 7.41 12.54 5.21
CA ALA A 8 6.61 11.38 5.61
C ALA A 8 5.12 11.56 5.25
N LEU A 9 4.56 12.74 5.45
CA LEU A 9 3.17 13.05 5.07
C LEU A 9 2.97 12.97 3.54
N VAL A 10 3.91 13.52 2.76
CA VAL A 10 3.86 13.49 1.29
C VAL A 10 3.99 12.06 0.78
N THR A 11 4.98 11.30 1.26
CA THR A 11 5.15 9.90 0.83
C THR A 11 3.98 9.03 1.28
N GLY A 12 3.42 9.27 2.47
CA GLY A 12 2.29 8.51 3.01
C GLY A 12 1.00 8.77 2.26
N SER A 13 0.70 10.04 1.95
CA SER A 13 -0.45 10.41 1.13
C SER A 13 -0.32 9.90 -0.31
N LEU A 14 0.86 10.00 -0.92
CA LEU A 14 1.11 9.45 -2.26
C LEU A 14 1.00 7.92 -2.26
N GLY A 15 1.52 7.24 -1.22
CA GLY A 15 1.35 5.79 -1.02
C GLY A 15 -0.11 5.38 -0.89
N LEU A 16 -0.90 6.13 -0.12
CA LEU A 16 -2.35 5.92 0.01
C LEU A 16 -3.08 6.10 -1.33
N VAL A 17 -2.80 7.18 -2.05
CA VAL A 17 -3.45 7.47 -3.33
C VAL A 17 -3.10 6.40 -4.36
N THR A 18 -1.83 6.00 -4.44
CA THR A 18 -1.39 4.94 -5.37
C THR A 18 -2.04 3.59 -5.06
N ILE A 19 -2.19 3.19 -3.80
CA ILE A 19 -2.89 1.94 -3.46
C ILE A 19 -4.40 2.02 -3.74
N LEU A 20 -5.04 3.17 -3.51
CA LEU A 20 -6.45 3.37 -3.84
C LEU A 20 -6.70 3.34 -5.35
N ILE A 21 -5.80 3.95 -6.13
CA ILE A 21 -5.84 3.88 -7.60
C ILE A 21 -5.66 2.43 -8.05
N ALA A 22 -4.67 1.71 -7.50
CA ALA A 22 -4.48 0.29 -7.81
C ALA A 22 -5.74 -0.52 -7.48
N LEU A 23 -6.35 -0.35 -6.30
CA LEU A 23 -7.58 -1.02 -5.88
C LEU A 23 -8.80 -0.72 -6.76
N SER A 24 -8.92 0.52 -7.26
CA SER A 24 -10.11 1.00 -7.99
C SER A 24 -10.03 0.76 -9.49
N THR A 25 -8.85 0.45 -10.01
CA THR A 25 -8.64 0.36 -11.46
C THR A 25 -8.60 -1.08 -11.92
N ASP A 26 -9.27 -1.33 -13.04
CA ASP A 26 -9.39 -2.68 -13.60
C ASP A 26 -8.18 -3.11 -14.43
N PHE A 27 -7.09 -2.34 -14.38
CA PHE A 27 -5.90 -2.53 -15.20
C PHE A 27 -4.77 -3.29 -14.47
N TRP A 28 -5.13 -4.32 -13.71
CA TRP A 28 -4.13 -5.21 -13.08
C TRP A 28 -3.53 -6.17 -14.11
N PHE A 29 -4.36 -6.67 -15.00
CA PHE A 29 -4.00 -7.72 -15.93
C PHE A 29 -4.57 -7.45 -17.30
N VAL A 30 -3.74 -7.61 -18.32
CA VAL A 30 -4.13 -7.50 -19.72
C VAL A 30 -3.95 -8.88 -20.34
N ALA A 31 -5.05 -9.46 -20.81
CA ALA A 31 -5.03 -10.64 -21.68
C ALA A 31 -5.20 -10.16 -23.12
N VAL A 32 -4.16 -10.33 -23.94
CA VAL A 32 -4.21 -9.99 -25.36
C VAL A 32 -4.41 -11.29 -26.15
N GLY A 33 -5.57 -11.40 -26.80
CA GLY A 33 -5.85 -12.41 -27.82
C GLY A 33 -5.62 -11.86 -29.23
N PRO A 34 -5.71 -12.70 -30.27
CA PRO A 34 -5.41 -12.32 -31.66
C PRO A 34 -6.34 -11.23 -32.23
N THR A 35 -7.52 -11.01 -31.65
CA THR A 35 -8.50 -9.99 -32.12
C THR A 35 -9.08 -9.11 -31.00
N PHE A 36 -8.84 -9.41 -29.72
CA PHE A 36 -9.42 -8.68 -28.59
C PHE A 36 -8.43 -8.58 -27.42
N SER A 37 -8.35 -7.40 -26.80
CA SER A 37 -7.69 -7.17 -25.52
C SER A 37 -8.73 -7.11 -24.41
N SER A 38 -8.63 -7.99 -23.41
CA SER A 38 -9.48 -7.95 -22.23
C SER A 38 -8.65 -7.48 -21.03
N HIS A 39 -9.17 -6.49 -20.32
CA HIS A 39 -8.61 -6.00 -19.07
C HIS A 39 -9.38 -6.66 -17.92
N SER A 40 -8.64 -7.22 -16.96
CA SER A 40 -9.25 -7.78 -15.75
C SER A 40 -8.68 -7.08 -14.53
N GLY A 41 -9.60 -6.45 -13.79
CA GLY A 41 -9.32 -5.83 -12.52
C GLY A 41 -9.17 -6.82 -11.39
N LEU A 42 -8.94 -6.26 -10.20
CA LEU A 42 -9.05 -7.02 -8.97
C LEU A 42 -10.50 -7.40 -8.67
N TRP A 43 -11.48 -6.62 -9.16
CA TRP A 43 -12.92 -6.86 -9.01
C TRP A 43 -13.46 -7.53 -10.27
N PRO A 44 -13.73 -8.85 -10.25
CA PRO A 44 -14.26 -9.52 -11.42
C PRO A 44 -15.64 -8.96 -11.76
N GLU A 45 -15.79 -8.50 -13.00
CA GLU A 45 -17.09 -8.18 -13.56
C GLU A 45 -17.93 -9.45 -13.52
N LYS A 46 -19.17 -9.37 -13.01
CA LYS A 46 -20.03 -10.53 -12.74
C LYS A 46 -20.39 -11.30 -14.03
N SER A 47 -19.49 -12.11 -14.54
CA SER A 47 -19.83 -13.19 -15.45
C SER A 47 -20.41 -14.34 -14.63
N HIS A 48 -21.65 -14.68 -14.95
CA HIS A 48 -22.65 -15.41 -14.15
C HIS A 48 -22.30 -16.81 -13.59
N SER A 49 -21.05 -17.29 -13.64
CA SER A 49 -20.77 -18.71 -13.41
C SER A 49 -19.45 -19.07 -12.73
N GLU A 50 -18.58 -18.10 -12.42
CA GLU A 50 -17.25 -18.42 -11.88
C GLU A 50 -17.03 -17.77 -10.52
N VAL A 51 -16.93 -18.61 -9.50
CA VAL A 51 -16.51 -18.21 -8.16
C VAL A 51 -15.12 -17.55 -8.29
N PRO A 52 -14.92 -16.30 -7.82
CA PRO A 52 -13.62 -15.65 -7.88
C PRO A 52 -12.56 -16.55 -7.24
N ALA A 53 -11.48 -16.81 -7.99
CA ALA A 53 -10.38 -17.65 -7.54
C ALA A 53 -9.91 -17.20 -6.14
N GLY A 54 -9.65 -18.15 -5.24
CA GLY A 54 -9.37 -17.86 -3.83
C GLY A 54 -8.27 -16.82 -3.61
N PHE A 55 -7.24 -16.82 -4.47
CA PHE A 55 -6.14 -15.86 -4.42
C PHE A 55 -6.56 -14.42 -4.76
N ILE A 56 -7.58 -14.22 -5.60
CA ILE A 56 -8.11 -12.89 -5.93
C ILE A 56 -8.75 -12.28 -4.68
N ARG A 57 -9.56 -13.06 -3.97
CA ARG A 57 -10.16 -12.62 -2.70
C ARG A 57 -9.10 -12.34 -1.64
N ALA A 58 -8.07 -13.17 -1.52
CA ALA A 58 -6.96 -12.91 -0.62
C ALA A 58 -6.24 -11.60 -0.96
N THR A 59 -5.95 -11.37 -2.25
CA THR A 59 -5.30 -10.14 -2.74
C THR A 59 -6.16 -8.90 -2.48
N GLN A 60 -7.49 -8.99 -2.69
CA GLN A 60 -8.44 -7.93 -2.37
C GLN A 60 -8.42 -7.59 -0.88
N SER A 61 -8.59 -8.60 -0.01
CA SER A 61 -8.61 -8.39 1.44
C SER A 61 -7.31 -7.77 1.95
N LEU A 62 -6.15 -8.26 1.48
CA LEU A 62 -4.84 -7.70 1.85
C LEU A 62 -4.66 -6.28 1.33
N SER A 63 -5.10 -5.98 0.12
CA SER A 63 -5.03 -4.62 -0.44
C SER A 63 -5.92 -3.64 0.34
N ILE A 64 -7.11 -4.06 0.76
CA ILE A 64 -8.00 -3.26 1.61
C ILE A 64 -7.35 -3.02 2.97
N LEU A 65 -6.76 -4.05 3.60
CA LEU A 65 -6.03 -3.89 4.87
C LEU A 65 -4.84 -2.94 4.72
N ALA A 66 -4.12 -3.00 3.60
CA ALA A 66 -3.05 -2.06 3.27
C ALA A 66 -3.55 -0.62 3.13
N ALA A 67 -4.68 -0.40 2.47
CA ALA A 67 -5.29 0.93 2.34
C ALA A 67 -5.78 1.48 3.69
N LEU A 68 -6.43 0.65 4.51
CA LEU A 68 -6.91 1.05 5.84
C LEU A 68 -5.76 1.40 6.79
N SER A 69 -4.70 0.58 6.80
CA SER A 69 -3.50 0.87 7.59
C SER A 69 -2.78 2.13 7.08
N GLY A 70 -2.65 2.30 5.76
CA GLY A 70 -2.13 3.53 5.17
C GLY A 70 -2.94 4.77 5.60
N LEU A 71 -4.27 4.69 5.60
CA LEU A 71 -5.15 5.78 6.01
C LEU A 71 -4.94 6.14 7.48
N VAL A 72 -4.89 5.15 8.35
CA VAL A 72 -4.63 5.34 9.78
C VAL A 72 -3.25 5.96 10.00
N SER A 73 -2.23 5.55 9.25
CA SER A 73 -0.89 6.15 9.31
C SER A 73 -0.90 7.64 8.94
N VAL A 74 -1.59 8.02 7.86
CA VAL A 74 -1.73 9.43 7.42
C VAL A 74 -2.52 10.25 8.46
N ILE A 75 -3.59 9.70 9.04
CA ILE A 75 -4.34 10.36 10.11
C ILE A 75 -3.43 10.66 11.31
N PHE A 76 -2.61 9.70 11.75
CA PHE A 76 -1.67 9.91 12.84
C PHE A 76 -0.59 10.95 12.50
N LEU A 77 -0.12 11.00 11.24
CA LEU A 77 0.80 12.04 10.77
C LEU A 77 0.16 13.43 10.84
N ILE A 78 -1.06 13.60 10.34
CA ILE A 78 -1.80 14.87 10.39
C ILE A 78 -2.02 15.28 11.85
N LEU A 79 -2.44 14.35 12.71
CA LEU A 79 -2.68 14.62 14.12
C LEU A 79 -1.39 15.03 14.85
N SER A 80 -0.24 14.55 14.38
CA SER A 80 1.07 14.94 14.90
C SER A 80 1.48 16.40 14.57
N TYR A 81 0.78 17.09 13.66
CA TYR A 81 0.97 18.52 13.39
C TYR A 81 0.11 19.43 14.28
N VAL A 82 -0.93 18.89 14.93
CA VAL A 82 -1.86 19.70 15.72
C VAL A 82 -1.27 19.93 17.13
N PRO A 83 -0.95 21.19 17.52
CA PRO A 83 -0.31 21.47 18.81
C PRO A 83 -1.16 21.09 20.03
N SER A 84 -2.49 21.16 19.90
CA SER A 84 -3.45 20.98 21.00
C SER A 84 -3.64 19.53 21.48
N ARG A 85 -3.09 18.54 20.75
CA ARG A 85 -3.23 17.11 21.08
C ARG A 85 -1.88 16.41 21.22
N SER A 86 -0.85 17.14 21.62
CA SER A 86 0.47 16.61 22.00
C SER A 86 0.42 15.85 23.32
N VAL A 87 -0.49 14.88 23.44
CA VAL A 87 -0.38 13.83 24.44
C VAL A 87 0.61 12.82 23.91
N ARG A 88 1.86 12.97 24.37
CA ARG A 88 2.92 11.95 24.35
C ARG A 88 3.46 11.62 22.94
N GLY A 89 4.78 11.48 22.80
CA GLY A 89 5.48 11.19 21.54
C GLY A 89 5.10 9.88 20.80
N TYR A 90 3.96 9.25 21.12
CA TYR A 90 3.47 8.02 20.51
C TYR A 90 2.84 8.21 19.11
N GLY A 91 2.48 9.44 18.71
CA GLY A 91 1.88 9.70 17.38
C GLY A 91 2.79 9.27 16.21
N PRO A 92 4.04 9.75 16.13
CA PRO A 92 5.00 9.35 15.09
C PRO A 92 5.35 7.86 15.09
N LEU A 93 5.47 7.24 16.27
CA LEU A 93 5.70 5.79 16.40
C LEU A 93 4.50 4.99 15.87
N SER A 94 3.28 5.35 16.29
CA SER A 94 2.06 4.68 15.84
C SER A 94 1.86 4.80 14.33
N SER A 95 2.13 5.98 13.76
CA SER A 95 2.16 6.18 12.31
C SER A 95 3.18 5.26 11.62
N SER A 96 4.39 5.16 12.17
CA SER A 96 5.46 4.33 11.60
C SER A 96 5.09 2.85 11.59
N ILE A 97 4.59 2.32 12.71
CA ILE A 97 4.11 0.93 12.82
C ILE A 97 3.02 0.68 11.78
N MET A 98 2.06 1.59 11.65
CA MET A 98 0.96 1.42 10.73
C MET A 98 1.38 1.54 9.26
N ALA A 99 2.39 2.37 8.95
CA ALA A 99 2.98 2.46 7.62
C ALA A 99 3.74 1.19 7.22
N PHE A 100 4.48 0.58 8.17
CA PHE A 100 5.12 -0.71 7.93
C PHE A 100 4.10 -1.84 7.77
N ALA A 101 3.02 -1.84 8.56
CA ALA A 101 1.93 -2.79 8.38
C ALA A 101 1.29 -2.65 6.98
N ALA A 102 1.03 -1.42 6.54
CA ALA A 102 0.53 -1.14 5.20
C ALA A 102 1.46 -1.67 4.10
N ALA A 103 2.77 -1.44 4.25
CA ALA A 103 3.77 -1.96 3.33
C ALA A 103 3.79 -3.49 3.27
N ILE A 104 3.76 -4.17 4.42
CA ILE A 104 3.74 -5.63 4.49
C ILE A 104 2.47 -6.17 3.80
N PHE A 105 1.30 -5.63 4.13
CA PHE A 105 0.05 -6.07 3.49
C PHE A 105 0.06 -5.86 1.97
N ALA A 106 0.57 -4.71 1.50
CA ALA A 106 0.74 -4.44 0.08
C ALA A 106 1.70 -5.45 -0.57
N VAL A 107 2.88 -5.68 0.00
CA VAL A 107 3.86 -6.65 -0.54
C VAL A 107 3.27 -8.05 -0.60
N VAL A 108 2.62 -8.51 0.47
CA VAL A 108 2.00 -9.85 0.49
C VAL A 108 0.90 -9.95 -0.57
N ALA A 109 0.06 -8.93 -0.73
CA ALA A 109 -0.94 -8.90 -1.79
C ALA A 109 -0.30 -9.05 -3.19
N MET A 110 0.75 -8.28 -3.45
CA MET A 110 1.46 -8.32 -4.74
C MET A 110 2.16 -9.66 -4.99
N VAL A 111 2.79 -10.23 -3.97
CA VAL A 111 3.50 -11.51 -4.06
C VAL A 111 2.51 -12.64 -4.31
N VAL A 112 1.42 -12.72 -3.54
CA VAL A 112 0.36 -13.75 -3.71
C VAL A 112 -0.24 -13.65 -5.12
N TYR A 113 -0.55 -12.44 -5.58
CA TYR A 113 -1.07 -12.25 -6.93
C TYR A 113 -0.10 -12.73 -8.00
N THR A 114 1.20 -12.45 -7.82
CA THR A 114 2.25 -12.82 -8.79
C THR A 114 2.51 -14.33 -8.78
N SER A 115 2.62 -14.95 -7.61
CA SER A 115 2.93 -16.38 -7.47
C SER A 115 1.84 -17.28 -8.01
N GLU A 116 0.58 -16.96 -7.70
CA GLU A 116 -0.57 -17.74 -8.15
C GLU A 116 -0.76 -17.60 -9.67
N ARG A 117 -0.52 -16.40 -10.22
CA ARG A 117 -0.52 -16.17 -11.67
C ARG A 117 0.63 -16.88 -12.39
N TRP A 118 1.79 -17.02 -11.74
CA TRP A 118 2.93 -17.73 -12.33
C TRP A 118 2.72 -19.24 -12.38
N ASN A 119 2.02 -19.79 -11.39
CA ASN A 119 1.70 -21.23 -11.32
C ASN A 119 0.54 -21.65 -12.24
N GLN A 120 -0.21 -20.71 -12.80
CA GLN A 120 -1.33 -21.04 -13.68
C GLN A 120 -0.83 -21.49 -15.07
N PRO A 121 -1.33 -22.61 -15.62
CA PRO A 121 -0.92 -23.10 -16.95
C PRO A 121 -1.10 -22.02 -18.01
N ARG A 122 -0.01 -21.62 -18.66
CA ARG A 122 -0.07 -20.66 -19.77
C ARG A 122 -0.69 -21.34 -20.99
N HIS A 123 -1.87 -20.89 -21.40
CA HIS A 123 -2.42 -21.28 -22.68
C HIS A 123 -1.60 -20.64 -23.82
N PRO A 124 -1.16 -21.40 -24.82
CA PRO A 124 -0.24 -20.92 -25.86
C PRO A 124 -0.83 -19.83 -26.79
N GLN A 125 -2.15 -19.60 -26.74
CA GLN A 125 -2.84 -18.61 -27.57
C GLN A 125 -3.16 -17.28 -26.87
N ILE A 126 -2.94 -17.16 -25.56
CA ILE A 126 -3.32 -15.96 -24.79
C ILE A 126 -2.07 -15.41 -24.13
N GLN A 127 -1.58 -14.26 -24.61
CA GLN A 127 -0.46 -13.59 -23.99
C GLN A 127 -0.96 -12.71 -22.85
N THR A 128 -0.36 -12.91 -21.69
CA THR A 128 -0.79 -12.28 -20.44
C THR A 128 0.29 -11.37 -19.90
N PHE A 129 -0.08 -10.13 -19.61
CA PHE A 129 0.84 -9.11 -19.12
C PHE A 129 0.32 -8.42 -17.87
N PHE A 130 1.23 -8.10 -16.96
CA PHE A 130 0.95 -7.20 -15.84
C PHE A 130 0.84 -5.77 -16.35
N SER A 131 -0.18 -5.06 -15.88
CA SER A 131 -0.47 -3.70 -16.32
C SER A 131 -0.16 -2.67 -15.23
N TRP A 132 -0.30 -1.39 -15.54
CA TRP A 132 0.18 -0.26 -14.72
C TRP A 132 -0.34 -0.26 -13.28
N SER A 133 -1.58 -0.72 -13.02
CA SER A 133 -2.13 -0.82 -11.66
C SER A 133 -1.36 -1.78 -10.77
N PHE A 134 -0.81 -2.87 -11.35
CA PHE A 134 0.05 -3.79 -10.62
C PHE A 134 1.36 -3.11 -10.21
N TYR A 135 1.98 -2.34 -11.10
CA TYR A 135 3.18 -1.57 -10.77
C TYR A 135 2.90 -0.50 -9.71
N LEU A 136 1.73 0.14 -9.75
CA LEU A 136 1.32 1.08 -8.69
C LEU A 136 1.18 0.40 -7.32
N GLY A 137 0.77 -0.87 -7.27
CA GLY A 137 0.79 -1.66 -6.04
C GLY A 137 2.19 -1.78 -5.44
N TRP A 138 3.20 -2.11 -6.26
CA TRP A 138 4.60 -2.13 -5.82
C TRP A 138 5.14 -0.76 -5.42
N VAL A 139 4.82 0.28 -6.18
CA VAL A 139 5.21 1.67 -5.86
C VAL A 139 4.61 2.08 -4.51
N SER A 140 3.34 1.73 -4.25
CA SER A 140 2.68 2.04 -2.98
C SER A 140 3.39 1.39 -1.78
N ALA A 141 3.86 0.14 -1.93
CA ALA A 141 4.62 -0.55 -0.89
C ALA A 141 5.92 0.16 -0.55
N VAL A 142 6.69 0.59 -1.57
CA VAL A 142 7.93 1.35 -1.37
C VAL A 142 7.65 2.69 -0.69
N LEU A 143 6.62 3.41 -1.14
CA LEU A 143 6.22 4.69 -0.53
C LEU A 143 5.79 4.53 0.94
N CYS A 144 5.07 3.46 1.28
CA CYS A 144 4.72 3.13 2.66
C CYS A 144 5.95 2.80 3.52
N LEU A 145 6.94 2.08 2.99
CA LEU A 145 8.22 1.82 3.68
C LEU A 145 9.01 3.11 3.93
N CYS A 146 9.09 3.99 2.92
CA CYS A 146 9.72 5.30 3.07
C CYS A 146 9.02 6.13 4.14
N THR A 147 7.69 6.14 4.14
CA THR A 147 6.87 6.83 5.15
C THR A 147 7.16 6.31 6.55
N GLY A 148 7.15 4.98 6.75
CA GLY A 148 7.47 4.37 8.04
C GLY A 148 8.86 4.75 8.54
N SER A 149 9.85 4.74 7.65
CA SER A 149 11.25 5.06 7.95
C SER A 149 11.44 6.54 8.32
N LEU A 150 10.82 7.45 7.56
CA LEU A 150 10.86 8.89 7.83
C LEU A 150 10.14 9.25 9.14
N SER A 151 9.00 8.63 9.41
CA SER A 151 8.26 8.77 10.68
C SER A 151 9.06 8.26 11.88
N LEU A 152 9.76 7.13 11.73
CA LEU A 152 10.61 6.57 12.78
C LEU A 152 11.83 7.48 13.03
N GLY A 153 12.49 7.95 11.96
CA GLY A 153 13.61 8.89 12.07
C GLY A 153 13.21 10.20 12.75
N ALA A 154 12.02 10.71 12.45
CA ALA A 154 11.45 11.88 13.11
C ALA A 154 11.08 11.62 14.59
N HIS A 155 10.81 10.38 14.98
CA HIS A 155 10.63 10.02 16.39
C HIS A 155 11.98 9.94 17.13
N CYS A 156 12.95 9.22 16.58
CA CYS A 156 14.27 9.01 17.19
C CYS A 156 15.09 10.30 17.31
N SER A 157 14.86 11.28 16.43
CA SER A 157 15.53 12.58 16.44
C SER A 157 14.85 13.61 17.36
N GLY A 158 13.75 13.23 18.04
CA GLY A 158 13.05 14.08 19.01
C GLY A 158 13.95 14.37 20.21
N PRO A 159 13.84 15.55 20.86
CA PRO A 159 14.77 15.95 21.90
C PRO A 159 14.89 14.85 22.95
N GLN A 160 16.09 14.28 23.05
CA GLN A 160 16.55 13.53 24.21
C GLN A 160 16.27 14.43 25.41
N SER A 161 15.37 13.98 26.27
CA SER A 161 15.13 14.57 27.59
C SER A 161 16.47 14.78 28.26
N GLY A 162 16.94 16.03 28.26
CA GLY A 162 18.15 16.45 28.96
C GLY A 162 17.99 16.15 30.43
N TYR A 163 18.54 15.02 30.86
CA TYR A 163 18.90 14.74 32.24
C TYR A 163 20.34 15.23 32.48
N GLU A 164 20.65 16.46 32.06
CA GLU A 164 21.97 17.11 32.23
C GLU A 164 21.82 18.48 32.90
N THR A 165 20.95 18.57 33.91
CA THR A 165 20.99 19.66 34.90
C THR A 165 20.70 19.09 36.28
N LEU A 166 21.73 18.47 36.88
CA LEU A 166 21.85 18.23 38.31
C LEU A 166 23.16 18.86 38.76
#